data_AF-A0A812PZ84-F1
#
_entry.id   AF-A0A812PZ84-F1
#
_cell.length_a   1.000
_cell.length_b   1.000
_cell.length_c   1.000
_cell.angle_alpha   90.00
_cell.angle_beta   90.00
_cell.angle_gamma   90.00
#
_symmetry.space_group_name_H-M   'P 1'
#
loop_
_entity.id
_entity.type
_entity.pdbx_description
1 polymer ?
#
loop_
_entity_poly.entity_id
_entity_poly.type
_entity_poly.pdbx_seq_one_letter_code
_entity_poly.pdbx_strand_id
1 'polypeptide(L)'
;MAPAAMAYKVIGYPHLSMGLELGAVYTTAELELRCKAPDRRRKLHAKLSNPQLFRPASLKSALSARGSAKRSTLPGKASPVWVRPPKLQQPKKDDQVGQRRAIADRLAKSLLERRRTTDADVLKALQAWAFHDNHARQNVRRRGSAQPVFSDSLGLSLRRDGRLGLTLLSRQYVSFTKLLCKWLRDTRPKCMPETFPWTSISVNCNYAAARHRDKNNAGPSIIRAFFEDSWHMVLRLLMLKLKL
;
A
#
# COMPACT_ATOMS: atom_id res chain seq x y z
N MET A 1 39.55 -32.71 -13.88
CA MET A 1 38.39 -31.97 -13.32
C MET A 1 38.60 -30.49 -13.58
N ALA A 2 37.74 -29.85 -14.38
CA ALA A 2 37.86 -28.41 -14.65
C ALA A 2 37.55 -27.62 -13.36
N PRO A 3 38.29 -26.54 -13.05
CA PRO A 3 38.05 -25.73 -11.86
C PRO A 3 36.62 -25.18 -11.89
N ALA A 4 35.87 -25.38 -10.80
CA ALA A 4 34.51 -24.85 -10.67
C ALA A 4 34.56 -23.33 -10.77
N ALA A 5 33.95 -22.76 -11.81
CA ALA A 5 33.90 -21.32 -11.95
C ALA A 5 33.15 -20.73 -10.75
N MET A 6 33.69 -19.65 -10.17
CA MET A 6 33.09 -19.00 -8.99
C MET A 6 31.89 -18.10 -9.35
N ALA A 7 31.67 -17.88 -10.64
CA ALA A 7 30.52 -17.14 -11.17
C ALA A 7 30.09 -17.66 -12.53
N TYR A 8 28.79 -17.51 -12.82
CA TYR A 8 28.15 -17.98 -14.03
C TYR A 8 27.20 -16.91 -14.59
N LYS A 9 27.29 -16.67 -15.89
CA LYS A 9 26.32 -15.90 -16.66
C LYS A 9 25.16 -16.81 -17.08
N VAL A 10 23.93 -16.39 -16.81
CA VAL A 10 22.73 -17.15 -17.16
C VAL A 10 22.43 -16.94 -18.64
N ILE A 11 22.43 -18.02 -19.42
CA ILE A 11 22.13 -18.00 -20.86
C ILE A 11 20.70 -18.47 -21.11
N GLY A 12 20.24 -19.46 -20.33
CA GLY A 12 18.91 -20.04 -20.43
C GLY A 12 18.32 -20.32 -19.05
N TYR A 13 16.99 -20.46 -18.97
CA TYR A 13 16.33 -20.71 -17.69
C TYR A 13 16.54 -22.17 -17.26
N PRO A 14 17.11 -22.42 -16.07
CA PRO A 14 17.34 -23.79 -15.60
C PRO A 14 16.05 -24.45 -15.08
N HIS A 15 14.90 -23.77 -15.08
CA HIS A 15 13.62 -24.24 -14.53
C HIS A 15 13.71 -24.76 -13.07
N LEU A 16 14.56 -24.13 -12.26
CA LEU A 16 14.75 -24.46 -10.84
C LEU A 16 14.01 -23.50 -9.88
N SER A 17 13.15 -22.63 -10.42
CA SER A 17 12.35 -21.64 -9.65
C SER A 17 13.20 -20.74 -8.74
N MET A 18 14.35 -20.28 -9.24
CA MET A 18 15.31 -19.45 -8.49
C MET A 18 15.24 -17.94 -8.81
N GLY A 19 14.33 -17.54 -9.71
CA GLY A 19 14.18 -16.13 -10.12
C GLY A 19 15.47 -15.54 -10.70
N LEU A 20 16.10 -16.25 -11.63
CA LEU A 20 17.32 -15.76 -12.32
C LEU A 20 16.93 -14.89 -13.51
N GLU A 21 17.76 -13.89 -13.81
CA GLU A 21 17.63 -13.05 -15.01
C GLU A 21 18.56 -13.55 -16.12
N LEU A 22 18.06 -13.65 -17.36
CA LEU A 22 18.89 -13.99 -18.51
C LEU A 22 19.92 -12.88 -18.77
N GLY A 23 21.17 -13.26 -19.01
CA GLY A 23 22.29 -12.37 -19.24
C GLY A 23 22.95 -11.84 -17.96
N ALA A 24 22.33 -12.01 -16.78
CA ALA A 24 22.92 -11.64 -15.51
C ALA A 24 24.01 -12.64 -15.09
N VAL A 25 24.98 -12.15 -14.32
CA VAL A 25 26.07 -12.95 -13.76
C VAL A 25 25.85 -13.14 -12.27
N TYR A 26 25.80 -14.39 -11.82
CA TYR A 26 25.62 -14.76 -10.42
C TYR A 26 26.82 -15.54 -9.93
N THR A 27 27.15 -15.40 -8.64
CA THR A 27 28.16 -16.25 -8.00
C THR A 27 27.58 -17.62 -7.68
N THR A 28 28.43 -18.63 -7.59
CA THR A 28 28.02 -20.00 -7.25
C THR A 28 27.31 -20.03 -5.89
N ALA A 29 27.84 -19.33 -4.89
CA ALA A 29 27.23 -19.18 -3.57
C ALA A 29 25.83 -18.53 -3.63
N GLU A 30 25.63 -17.54 -4.49
CA GLU A 30 24.32 -16.90 -4.66
C GLU A 30 23.28 -17.84 -5.29
N LEU A 31 23.69 -18.64 -6.27
CA LEU A 31 22.82 -19.63 -6.90
C LEU A 31 22.41 -20.74 -5.91
N GLU A 32 23.34 -21.18 -5.07
CA GLU A 32 23.09 -22.16 -4.00
C GLU A 32 22.16 -21.61 -2.90
N LEU A 33 22.33 -20.35 -2.50
CA LEU A 33 21.46 -19.69 -1.52
C LEU A 33 20.03 -19.57 -2.02
N ARG A 34 19.84 -19.29 -3.31
CA ARG A 34 18.52 -19.21 -3.97
C ARG A 34 17.87 -20.59 -4.08
N CYS A 35 18.64 -21.68 -4.05
CA CYS A 35 18.12 -23.03 -3.90
C CYS A 35 17.70 -23.29 -2.44
N LYS A 36 16.40 -23.12 -2.17
CA LYS A 36 15.80 -23.35 -0.84
C LYS A 36 15.81 -24.82 -0.36
N ALA A 37 16.12 -25.79 -1.23
CA ALA A 37 16.07 -27.22 -0.92
C ALA A 37 17.34 -27.96 -1.39
N PRO A 38 17.86 -28.94 -0.62
CA PRO A 38 19.11 -29.65 -0.92
C PRO A 38 19.07 -30.43 -2.25
N ASP A 39 17.92 -31.01 -2.61
CA ASP A 39 17.75 -31.70 -3.91
C ASP A 39 17.86 -30.76 -5.10
N ARG A 40 17.46 -29.50 -4.92
CA ARG A 40 17.57 -28.48 -5.96
C ARG A 40 19.02 -28.01 -6.14
N ARG A 41 19.82 -27.99 -5.07
CA ARG A 41 21.26 -27.71 -5.16
C ARG A 41 21.97 -28.77 -5.98
N ARG A 42 21.69 -30.06 -5.75
CA ARG A 42 22.23 -31.15 -6.58
C ARG A 42 21.87 -30.97 -8.07
N LYS A 43 20.60 -30.66 -8.36
CA LYS A 43 20.14 -30.37 -9.73
C LYS A 43 20.77 -29.10 -10.31
N LEU A 44 21.06 -28.09 -9.49
CA LEU A 44 21.78 -26.89 -9.90
C LEU A 44 23.21 -27.24 -10.34
N HIS A 45 23.98 -27.95 -9.52
CA HIS A 45 25.36 -28.32 -9.87
C HIS A 45 25.42 -29.18 -11.14
N ALA A 46 24.48 -30.09 -11.35
CA ALA A 46 24.37 -30.83 -12.61
C ALA A 46 24.10 -29.92 -13.82
N LYS A 47 23.34 -28.82 -13.63
CA LYS A 47 23.00 -27.86 -14.69
C LYS A 47 24.05 -26.77 -14.89
N LEU A 48 24.91 -26.48 -13.91
CA LEU A 48 26.02 -25.52 -14.06
C LEU A 48 27.02 -25.95 -15.13
N SER A 49 27.13 -27.26 -15.38
CA SER A 49 27.96 -27.81 -16.46
C SER A 49 27.34 -27.66 -17.85
N ASN A 50 26.06 -27.25 -17.96
CA ASN A 50 25.38 -27.10 -19.24
C ASN A 50 25.62 -25.71 -19.85
N PRO A 51 26.36 -25.59 -20.98
CA PRO A 51 26.70 -24.30 -21.60
C PRO A 51 25.48 -23.53 -22.13
N GLN A 52 24.37 -24.23 -22.42
CA GLN A 52 23.12 -23.62 -22.88
C GLN A 52 22.36 -22.91 -21.75
N LEU A 53 22.66 -23.26 -20.49
CA LEU A 53 22.02 -22.68 -19.32
C LEU A 53 22.95 -21.70 -18.61
N PHE A 54 24.22 -22.05 -18.45
CA PHE A 54 25.20 -21.27 -17.71
C PHE A 54 26.53 -21.22 -18.46
N ARG A 55 27.10 -20.01 -18.56
CA ARG A 55 28.45 -19.81 -19.08
C ARG A 55 29.37 -19.32 -17.96
N PRO A 56 30.55 -19.92 -17.73
CA PRO A 56 31.51 -19.45 -16.75
C PRO A 56 31.84 -17.96 -16.94
N ALA A 57 31.89 -17.22 -15.83
CA ALA A 57 32.21 -15.79 -15.80
C ALA A 57 33.25 -15.51 -14.71
N SER A 58 34.00 -14.41 -14.85
CA SER A 58 34.99 -14.02 -13.84
C SER A 58 34.30 -13.41 -12.62
N LEU A 59 34.83 -13.65 -11.43
CA LEU A 59 34.30 -13.08 -10.18
C LEU A 59 34.27 -11.54 -10.22
N LYS A 60 35.28 -10.92 -10.85
CA LYS A 60 35.35 -9.46 -11.08
C LYS A 60 34.16 -8.94 -11.89
N SER A 61 33.69 -9.72 -12.89
CA SER A 61 32.51 -9.36 -13.68
C SER A 61 31.20 -9.45 -12.87
N ALA A 62 31.08 -10.46 -12.00
CA ALA A 62 29.91 -10.62 -11.13
C ALA A 62 29.78 -9.47 -10.12
N LEU A 63 30.92 -9.04 -9.55
CA LEU A 63 30.96 -7.93 -8.59
C LEU A 63 30.75 -6.56 -9.26
N SER A 64 31.29 -6.36 -10.47
CA SER A 64 31.16 -5.09 -11.19
C SER A 64 29.75 -4.87 -11.78
N ALA A 65 29.05 -5.95 -12.16
CA ALA A 65 27.68 -5.87 -12.68
C ALA A 65 26.67 -5.30 -11.66
N ARG A 66 26.93 -5.44 -10.35
CA ARG A 66 26.07 -4.88 -9.29
C ARG A 66 26.14 -3.36 -9.18
N GLY A 67 27.26 -2.73 -9.56
CA GLY A 67 27.45 -1.28 -9.49
C GLY A 67 26.91 -0.51 -10.70
N SER A 68 26.56 -1.21 -11.79
CA SER A 68 26.22 -0.60 -13.08
C SER A 68 24.87 -1.05 -13.65
N ALA A 69 23.91 -1.44 -12.81
CA ALA A 69 22.53 -1.67 -13.23
C ALA A 69 21.81 -0.34 -13.60
N LYS A 70 22.35 0.40 -14.57
CA LYS A 70 21.54 1.22 -15.47
C LYS A 70 20.60 0.24 -16.18
N ARG A 71 19.29 0.45 -16.02
CA ARG A 71 18.24 -0.26 -16.77
C ARG A 71 18.65 -0.33 -18.24
N SER A 72 19.05 -1.51 -18.71
CA SER A 72 19.24 -1.74 -20.14
C SER A 72 17.85 -1.69 -20.78
N THR A 73 17.54 -0.55 -21.41
CA THR A 73 16.47 -0.44 -22.39
C THR A 73 16.89 -1.24 -23.62
N LEU A 74 16.55 -2.52 -23.65
CA LEU A 74 16.48 -3.25 -24.91
C LEU A 74 15.20 -2.81 -25.63
N PRO A 75 15.26 -2.37 -26.89
CA PRO A 75 14.08 -2.06 -27.67
C PRO A 75 13.40 -3.38 -28.09
N GLY A 76 12.08 -3.47 -27.88
CA GLY A 76 11.23 -4.46 -28.54
C GLY A 76 11.26 -5.88 -27.97
N LYS A 77 10.59 -6.09 -26.82
CA LYS A 77 9.73 -7.26 -26.56
C LYS A 77 8.94 -7.02 -25.29
N ALA A 78 7.62 -6.84 -25.42
CA ALA A 78 6.73 -6.55 -24.31
C ALA A 78 6.79 -7.67 -23.25
N SER A 79 7.13 -7.31 -22.01
CA SER A 79 7.07 -8.26 -20.90
C SER A 79 5.62 -8.73 -20.67
N PRO A 80 5.39 -10.02 -20.36
CA PRO A 80 4.05 -10.55 -20.12
C PRO A 80 3.36 -9.83 -18.95
N VAL A 81 2.06 -9.59 -19.11
CA VAL A 81 1.22 -8.66 -18.32
C VAL A 81 1.13 -9.00 -16.82
N TRP A 82 1.49 -10.21 -16.40
CA TRP A 82 1.19 -10.73 -15.05
C TRP A 82 2.30 -10.57 -13.99
N VAL A 83 3.41 -9.87 -14.27
CA VAL A 83 4.46 -9.61 -13.27
C VAL A 83 4.83 -8.12 -13.21
N ARG A 84 3.83 -7.25 -13.13
CA ARG A 84 4.06 -5.88 -12.63
C ARG A 84 3.59 -5.84 -11.18
N PRO A 85 4.49 -5.85 -10.17
CA PRO A 85 4.09 -5.36 -8.85
C PRO A 85 3.40 -4.00 -9.05
N PRO A 86 2.27 -3.74 -8.37
CA PRO A 86 1.55 -2.49 -8.58
C PRO A 86 2.56 -1.36 -8.44
N LYS A 87 2.73 -0.56 -9.50
CA LYS A 87 3.62 0.60 -9.46
C LYS A 87 3.12 1.44 -8.28
N LEU A 88 3.87 1.46 -7.18
CA LEU A 88 3.70 2.49 -6.18
C LEU A 88 3.88 3.78 -6.95
N GLN A 89 2.79 4.52 -7.16
CA GLN A 89 2.85 5.78 -7.86
C GLN A 89 3.83 6.63 -7.06
N GLN A 90 4.97 6.95 -7.67
CA GLN A 90 5.84 7.96 -7.10
C GLN A 90 5.02 9.25 -7.04
N PRO A 91 5.08 9.99 -5.92
CA PRO A 91 4.33 11.23 -5.80
C PRO A 91 4.66 12.13 -6.99
N LYS A 92 3.62 12.69 -7.61
CA LYS A 92 3.80 13.70 -8.66
C LYS A 92 4.62 14.85 -8.06
N LYS A 93 5.43 15.50 -8.90
CA LYS A 93 6.40 16.54 -8.50
C LYS A 93 5.76 17.68 -7.66
N ASP A 94 4.44 17.87 -7.79
CA ASP A 94 3.62 18.85 -7.06
C ASP A 94 2.50 18.23 -6.19
N ASP A 95 2.69 17.03 -5.62
CA ASP A 95 1.68 16.40 -4.76
C ASP A 95 1.65 16.99 -3.34
N GLN A 96 1.20 18.25 -3.22
CA GLN A 96 1.02 18.92 -1.92
C GLN A 96 0.08 18.12 -1.00
N VAL A 97 -0.93 17.45 -1.57
CA VAL A 97 -1.87 16.64 -0.80
C VAL A 97 -1.17 15.42 -0.20
N GLY A 98 -0.39 14.69 -1.00
CA GLY A 98 0.41 13.56 -0.54
C GLY A 98 1.43 13.96 0.53
N GLN A 99 2.09 15.11 0.37
CA GLN A 99 3.01 15.64 1.39
C GLN A 99 2.30 15.93 2.71
N ARG A 100 1.16 16.64 2.68
CA ARG A 100 0.35 16.91 3.88
C ARG A 100 -0.15 15.64 4.55
N ARG A 101 -0.61 14.65 3.78
CA ARG A 101 -1.01 13.33 4.30
C ARG A 101 0.16 12.58 4.92
N ALA A 102 1.36 12.67 4.35
CA ALA A 102 2.56 12.07 4.94
C ALA A 102 2.96 12.76 6.26
N ILE A 103 2.81 14.08 6.37
CA ILE A 103 2.99 14.82 7.63
C ILE A 103 1.97 14.35 8.67
N ALA A 104 0.69 14.27 8.29
CA ALA A 104 -0.37 13.77 9.17
C ALA A 104 -0.13 12.33 9.64
N ASP A 105 0.39 11.45 8.78
CA ASP A 105 0.73 10.07 9.16
C ASP A 105 1.90 10.00 10.13
N ARG A 106 2.94 10.84 9.95
CA ARG A 106 4.06 10.92 10.90
C ARG A 106 3.61 11.46 12.26
N LEU A 107 2.79 12.50 12.27
CA LEU A 107 2.19 13.03 13.50
C LEU A 107 1.33 11.95 14.19
N ALA A 108 0.53 11.22 13.42
CA ALA A 108 -0.28 10.13 13.94
C ALA A 108 0.60 9.02 14.56
N LYS A 109 1.77 8.74 13.96
CA LYS A 109 2.72 7.78 14.52
C LYS A 109 3.21 8.18 15.91
N SER A 110 3.60 9.44 16.12
CA SER A 110 4.00 9.91 17.46
C SER A 110 2.83 9.92 18.45
N LEU A 111 1.63 10.25 17.99
CA LEU A 111 0.44 10.25 18.86
C LEU A 111 0.01 8.83 19.28
N LEU A 112 0.31 7.81 18.47
CA LEU A 112 0.04 6.40 18.79
C LEU A 112 0.90 5.86 19.93
N GLU A 113 2.06 6.48 20.22
CA GLU A 113 2.93 6.09 21.33
C GLU A 113 2.33 6.47 22.69
N ARG A 114 1.34 7.37 22.72
CA ARG A 114 0.62 7.74 23.93
C ARG A 114 -0.28 6.60 24.40
N ARG A 115 -0.37 6.43 25.73
CA ARG A 115 -1.23 5.41 26.36
C ARG A 115 -2.69 5.51 25.91
N ARG A 116 -3.24 6.73 25.87
CA ARG A 116 -4.60 7.02 25.37
C ARG A 116 -4.56 8.12 24.33
N THR A 117 -5.42 7.99 23.32
CA THR A 117 -5.64 9.00 22.28
C THR A 117 -6.87 9.82 22.62
N THR A 118 -6.73 11.14 22.61
CA THR A 118 -7.80 12.10 22.92
C THR A 118 -8.39 12.72 21.65
N ASP A 119 -9.51 13.43 21.79
CA ASP A 119 -10.10 14.21 20.69
C ASP A 119 -9.14 15.27 20.15
N ALA A 120 -8.37 15.92 21.02
CA ALA A 120 -7.38 16.92 20.63
C ALA A 120 -6.23 16.32 19.79
N ASP A 121 -5.81 15.08 20.11
CA ASP A 121 -4.78 14.38 19.33
C ASP A 121 -5.29 14.09 17.91
N VAL A 122 -6.53 13.61 17.79
CA VAL A 122 -7.14 13.34 16.49
C VAL A 122 -7.35 14.63 15.70
N LEU A 123 -7.81 15.70 16.35
CA LEU A 123 -7.99 17.01 15.71
C LEU A 123 -6.68 17.51 15.08
N LYS A 124 -5.55 17.42 15.79
CA LYS A 124 -4.22 17.79 15.25
C LYS A 124 -3.85 17.00 14.01
N ALA A 125 -4.06 15.68 14.03
CA ALA A 125 -3.80 14.83 12.86
C ALA A 125 -4.72 15.17 11.68
N LEU A 126 -5.99 15.46 11.96
CA LEU A 126 -6.98 15.86 10.97
C LEU A 126 -6.65 17.20 10.30
N GLN A 127 -6.18 18.19 11.06
CA GLN A 127 -5.74 19.49 10.51
C GLN A 127 -4.54 19.38 9.56
N ALA A 128 -3.63 18.45 9.85
CA ALA A 128 -2.51 18.15 8.97
C ALA A 128 -2.96 17.40 7.69
N TRP A 129 -4.07 16.66 7.75
CA TRP A 129 -4.57 15.89 6.61
C TRP A 129 -5.08 16.80 5.48
N ALA A 130 -4.84 16.38 4.24
CA ALA A 130 -5.31 17.08 3.05
C ALA A 130 -6.17 16.18 2.18
N PHE A 131 -7.04 16.79 1.39
CA PHE A 131 -8.00 16.09 0.53
C PHE A 131 -7.75 16.42 -0.94
N HIS A 132 -8.12 15.48 -1.81
CA HIS A 132 -8.37 15.78 -3.21
C HIS A 132 -9.85 16.12 -3.40
N ASP A 133 -10.17 16.84 -4.46
CA ASP A 133 -11.54 17.11 -4.87
C ASP A 133 -12.29 15.82 -5.23
N ASN A 134 -13.37 15.52 -4.51
CA ASN A 134 -14.22 14.36 -4.81
C ASN A 134 -15.48 14.82 -5.55
N HIS A 135 -15.46 14.69 -6.88
CA HIS A 135 -16.61 14.96 -7.74
C HIS A 135 -17.59 13.79 -7.86
N ALA A 136 -17.19 12.58 -7.44
CA ALA A 136 -17.99 11.36 -7.59
C ALA A 136 -19.16 11.27 -6.59
N ARG A 137 -19.11 12.02 -5.48
CA ARG A 137 -20.13 11.99 -4.43
C ARG A 137 -21.30 12.93 -4.70
N GLN A 138 -21.97 12.76 -5.85
CA GLN A 138 -23.10 13.60 -6.25
C GLN A 138 -24.28 13.57 -5.26
N ASN A 139 -24.55 12.41 -4.64
CA ASN A 139 -25.68 12.21 -3.72
C ASN A 139 -25.63 13.05 -2.42
N VAL A 140 -24.48 13.64 -2.10
CA VAL A 140 -24.30 14.46 -0.90
C VAL A 140 -24.05 15.93 -1.22
N ARG A 141 -23.92 16.27 -2.51
CA ARG A 141 -23.80 17.66 -2.95
C ARG A 141 -25.16 18.34 -2.82
N ARG A 142 -25.15 19.62 -2.42
CA ARG A 142 -26.38 20.42 -2.45
C ARG A 142 -26.83 20.60 -3.89
N ARG A 143 -28.14 20.53 -4.13
CA ARG A 143 -28.73 20.72 -5.45
C ARG A 143 -28.29 22.07 -6.01
N GLY A 144 -27.74 22.09 -7.23
CA GLY A 144 -27.22 23.30 -7.87
C GLY A 144 -25.82 23.75 -7.44
N SER A 145 -25.18 23.10 -6.46
CA SER A 145 -23.81 23.48 -6.04
C SER A 145 -22.74 22.83 -6.94
N ALA A 146 -21.86 23.64 -7.54
CA ALA A 146 -20.71 23.16 -8.31
C ALA A 146 -19.54 22.67 -7.43
N GLN A 147 -19.57 22.95 -6.12
CA GLN A 147 -18.44 22.68 -5.24
C GLN A 147 -18.17 21.17 -5.06
N PRO A 148 -16.89 20.76 -5.11
CA PRO A 148 -16.48 19.40 -4.81
C PRO A 148 -16.65 19.09 -3.31
N VAL A 149 -16.73 17.80 -2.99
CA VAL A 149 -16.76 17.35 -1.60
C VAL A 149 -15.35 16.93 -1.21
N PHE A 150 -14.83 17.41 -0.09
CA PHE A 150 -13.56 16.92 0.44
C PHE A 150 -13.82 15.68 1.29
N SER A 151 -13.54 14.50 0.72
CA SER A 151 -13.77 13.24 1.44
C SER A 151 -12.82 12.14 1.03
N ASP A 152 -12.38 11.38 2.03
CA ASP A 152 -11.58 10.16 1.87
C ASP A 152 -12.25 8.99 2.60
N SER A 153 -12.06 7.79 2.07
CA SER A 153 -12.45 6.54 2.72
C SER A 153 -11.20 5.76 3.11
N LEU A 154 -11.16 5.38 4.40
CA LEU A 154 -10.13 4.57 5.03
C LEU A 154 -10.72 3.24 5.46
N GLY A 155 -9.87 2.25 5.67
CA GLY A 155 -10.23 0.88 6.04
C GLY A 155 -10.50 0.01 4.81
N LEU A 156 -11.36 -0.99 4.99
CA LEU A 156 -11.77 -1.92 3.94
C LEU A 156 -12.80 -1.26 3.02
N SER A 157 -12.84 -1.69 1.77
CA SER A 157 -13.88 -1.36 0.81
C SER A 157 -14.28 -2.63 0.07
N LEU A 158 -15.59 -2.84 -0.08
CA LEU A 158 -16.11 -3.84 -0.99
C LEU A 158 -15.99 -3.31 -2.42
N ARG A 159 -15.32 -4.06 -3.28
CA ARG A 159 -15.21 -3.75 -4.71
C ARG A 159 -16.43 -4.27 -5.46
N ARG A 160 -16.63 -3.77 -6.68
CA ARG A 160 -17.77 -4.19 -7.54
C ARG A 160 -17.72 -5.68 -7.91
N ASP A 161 -16.55 -6.30 -7.87
CA ASP A 161 -16.34 -7.74 -8.08
C ASP A 161 -16.63 -8.58 -6.82
N GLY A 162 -17.18 -7.98 -5.76
CA GLY A 162 -17.47 -8.65 -4.49
C GLY A 162 -16.24 -8.86 -3.60
N ARG A 163 -15.02 -8.49 -4.05
CA ARG A 163 -13.81 -8.68 -3.24
C ARG A 163 -13.64 -7.55 -2.23
N LEU A 164 -13.20 -7.93 -1.03
CA LEU A 164 -12.77 -6.97 -0.01
C LEU A 164 -11.33 -6.57 -0.26
N GLY A 165 -11.09 -5.26 -0.24
CA GLY A 165 -9.74 -4.71 -0.35
C GLY A 165 -9.53 -3.57 0.63
N LEU A 166 -8.33 -3.49 1.19
CA LEU A 166 -7.90 -2.32 1.93
C LEU A 166 -7.76 -1.13 0.97
N THR A 167 -8.32 0.02 1.35
CA THR A 167 -8.22 1.26 0.59
C THR A 167 -6.75 1.67 0.41
N LEU A 168 -6.45 2.35 -0.70
CA LEU A 168 -5.08 2.78 -1.00
C LEU A 168 -4.53 3.70 0.10
N LEU A 169 -5.36 4.61 0.61
CA LEU A 169 -4.97 5.55 1.66
C LEU A 169 -4.64 4.85 2.96
N SER A 170 -5.39 3.82 3.37
CA SER A 170 -5.03 3.04 4.56
C SER A 170 -3.78 2.18 4.39
N ARG A 171 -3.42 1.82 3.15
CA ARG A 171 -2.14 1.15 2.85
C ARG A 171 -0.96 2.11 2.91
N GLN A 172 -1.15 3.35 2.46
CA GLN A 172 -0.09 4.35 2.38
C GLN A 172 0.13 5.09 3.71
N TYR A 173 -0.96 5.42 4.39
CA TYR A 173 -0.99 6.23 5.62
C TYR A 173 -1.55 5.37 6.77
N VAL A 174 -0.74 4.37 7.14
CA VAL A 174 -1.11 3.32 8.09
C VAL A 174 -1.30 3.88 9.50
N SER A 175 -0.39 4.76 9.93
CA SER A 175 -0.39 5.33 11.28
C SER A 175 -1.61 6.23 11.48
N PHE A 176 -1.95 7.03 10.47
CA PHE A 176 -3.15 7.86 10.46
C PHE A 176 -4.41 7.02 10.63
N THR A 177 -4.55 5.95 9.84
CA THR A 177 -5.69 5.03 9.96
C THR A 177 -5.74 4.36 11.35
N LYS A 178 -4.59 3.90 11.87
CA LYS A 178 -4.49 3.28 13.18
C LYS A 178 -4.84 4.23 14.32
N LEU A 179 -4.45 5.50 14.22
CA LEU A 179 -4.79 6.54 15.20
C LEU A 179 -6.30 6.67 15.34
N LEU A 180 -7.04 6.78 14.23
CA LEU A 180 -8.49 6.87 14.26
C LEU A 180 -9.14 5.62 14.88
N CYS A 181 -8.62 4.44 14.55
CA CYS A 181 -9.08 3.18 15.16
C CYS A 181 -8.75 3.08 16.65
N LYS A 182 -7.61 3.61 17.12
CA LYS A 182 -7.26 3.65 18.54
C LYS A 182 -8.12 4.66 19.29
N TRP A 183 -8.28 5.86 18.73
CA TRP A 183 -9.13 6.90 19.29
C TRP A 183 -10.54 6.41 19.55
N LEU A 184 -11.21 5.78 18.57
CA LEU A 184 -12.57 5.27 18.79
C LEU A 184 -12.64 4.27 19.95
N ARG A 185 -11.62 3.41 20.11
CA ARG A 185 -11.56 2.47 21.24
C ARG A 185 -11.38 3.18 22.57
N ASP A 186 -10.59 4.24 22.59
CA ASP A 186 -10.27 5.00 23.80
C ASP A 186 -11.40 5.95 24.23
N THR A 187 -12.19 6.47 23.28
CA THR A 187 -13.25 7.48 23.48
C THR A 187 -14.66 6.96 23.25
N ARG A 188 -14.81 5.63 23.11
CA ARG A 188 -16.11 4.99 22.88
C ARG A 188 -17.15 5.45 23.92
N PRO A 189 -18.35 5.87 23.51
CA PRO A 189 -19.44 6.16 24.43
C PRO A 189 -19.79 4.94 25.28
N LYS A 190 -20.00 5.13 26.59
CA LYS A 190 -20.36 4.04 27.52
C LYS A 190 -21.69 3.36 27.17
N CYS A 191 -22.59 4.07 26.46
CA CYS A 191 -23.88 3.55 26.01
C CYS A 191 -23.79 2.62 24.79
N MET A 192 -22.59 2.38 24.26
CA MET A 192 -22.37 1.52 23.09
C MET A 192 -21.85 0.15 23.51
N PRO A 193 -22.25 -0.94 22.83
CA PRO A 193 -21.71 -2.27 23.08
C PRO A 193 -20.17 -2.30 23.06
N GLU A 194 -19.61 -3.20 23.86
CA GLU A 194 -18.16 -3.30 24.08
C GLU A 194 -17.36 -3.62 22.80
N THR A 195 -18.04 -4.15 21.79
CA THR A 195 -17.47 -4.38 20.46
C THR A 195 -18.40 -3.75 19.43
N PHE A 196 -18.19 -2.47 19.11
CA PHE A 196 -18.76 -1.90 17.89
C PHE A 196 -17.85 -2.34 16.73
N PRO A 197 -18.26 -3.23 15.81
CA PRO A 197 -17.44 -3.55 14.67
C PRO A 197 -17.50 -2.41 13.65
N TRP A 198 -16.39 -2.09 12.99
CA TRP A 198 -16.39 -1.22 11.81
C TRP A 198 -15.37 -1.73 10.82
N THR A 199 -15.63 -1.45 9.55
CA THR A 199 -14.78 -1.87 8.44
C THR A 199 -14.20 -0.68 7.71
N SER A 200 -14.84 0.49 7.78
CA SER A 200 -14.38 1.69 7.10
C SER A 200 -14.64 2.96 7.89
N ILE A 201 -13.85 3.98 7.57
CA ILE A 201 -13.94 5.32 8.15
C ILE A 201 -13.99 6.31 6.99
N SER A 202 -15.05 7.10 6.91
CA SER A 202 -15.14 8.25 6.01
C SER A 202 -14.70 9.51 6.74
N VAL A 203 -13.63 10.12 6.26
CA VAL A 203 -13.15 11.42 6.73
C VAL A 203 -13.67 12.47 5.76
N ASN A 204 -14.38 13.48 6.26
CA ASN A 204 -14.89 14.57 5.43
C ASN A 204 -14.43 15.92 6.00
N CYS A 205 -14.11 16.87 5.11
CA CYS A 205 -13.81 18.25 5.46
C CYS A 205 -14.88 19.17 4.89
N ASN A 206 -15.24 20.21 5.64
CA ASN A 206 -16.27 21.19 5.29
C ASN A 206 -17.59 20.53 4.88
N TYR A 207 -17.99 19.52 5.66
CA TYR A 207 -19.08 18.62 5.31
C TYR A 207 -20.45 19.29 5.49
N ALA A 208 -20.93 19.99 4.45
CA ALA A 208 -22.25 20.61 4.38
C ALA A 208 -23.24 19.79 3.51
N ALA A 209 -23.23 18.47 3.70
CA ALA A 209 -23.95 17.53 2.84
C ALA A 209 -25.47 17.77 2.83
N ALA A 210 -26.08 17.57 1.65
CA ALA A 210 -27.53 17.50 1.55
C ALA A 210 -28.08 16.33 2.39
N ARG A 211 -29.31 16.48 2.89
CA ARG A 211 -30.00 15.39 3.60
C ARG A 211 -30.14 14.20 2.66
N HIS A 212 -29.56 13.06 3.05
CA HIS A 212 -29.59 11.83 2.28
C HIS A 212 -29.65 10.62 3.22
N ARG A 213 -30.11 9.49 2.69
CA ARG A 213 -30.03 8.18 3.35
C ARG A 213 -28.93 7.36 2.69
N ASP A 214 -28.00 6.87 3.49
CA ASP A 214 -26.94 5.99 3.00
C ASP A 214 -27.51 4.59 2.72
N LYS A 215 -27.57 4.22 1.44
CA LYS A 215 -28.15 2.95 0.99
C LYS A 215 -27.20 1.76 1.17
N ASN A 216 -25.90 2.01 1.36
CA ASN A 216 -24.87 0.97 1.30
C ASN A 216 -24.28 0.60 2.67
N ASN A 217 -24.79 1.20 3.74
CA ASN A 217 -24.39 0.93 5.10
C ASN A 217 -25.10 -0.32 5.63
N ALA A 218 -24.37 -1.24 6.28
CA ALA A 218 -24.90 -2.54 6.75
C ALA A 218 -25.68 -2.44 8.06
N GLY A 219 -25.36 -1.43 8.86
CA GLY A 219 -25.77 -1.33 10.25
C GLY A 219 -25.57 0.08 10.77
N PRO A 220 -25.57 0.30 12.09
CA PRO A 220 -25.37 1.62 12.65
C PRO A 220 -24.03 2.24 12.25
N SER A 221 -23.97 3.56 12.23
CA SER A 221 -22.72 4.32 12.02
C SER A 221 -22.49 5.25 13.20
N ILE A 222 -21.22 5.55 13.45
CA ILE A 222 -20.82 6.56 14.45
C ILE A 222 -20.39 7.80 13.70
N ILE A 223 -20.90 8.95 14.10
CA ILE A 223 -20.49 10.24 13.55
C ILE A 223 -19.93 11.08 14.68
N ARG A 224 -18.73 11.62 14.48
CA ARG A 224 -18.10 12.62 15.35
C ARG A 224 -17.67 13.80 14.50
N ALA A 225 -18.10 14.99 14.92
CA ALA A 225 -17.63 16.23 14.33
C ALA A 225 -16.57 16.86 15.21
N PHE A 226 -15.57 17.46 14.57
CA PHE A 226 -14.46 18.19 15.16
C PHE A 226 -14.48 19.62 14.61
N PHE A 227 -14.35 20.59 15.50
CA PHE A 227 -14.47 22.02 15.20
C PHE A 227 -13.34 22.79 15.89
N GLU A 228 -12.72 23.73 15.17
CA GLU A 228 -11.80 24.72 15.73
C GLU A 228 -11.78 25.95 14.81
N ASP A 229 -12.20 27.12 15.34
CA ASP A 229 -12.18 28.53 14.87
C ASP A 229 -12.12 28.92 13.38
N SER A 230 -12.35 28.01 12.43
CA SER A 230 -12.49 28.20 10.97
C SER A 230 -12.60 26.85 10.22
N TRP A 231 -12.29 25.73 10.87
CA TRP A 231 -12.20 24.40 10.28
C TRP A 231 -13.28 23.46 10.79
N HIS A 232 -13.93 22.73 9.88
CA HIS A 232 -14.98 21.78 10.19
C HIS A 232 -14.64 20.42 9.60
N MET A 233 -14.28 19.46 10.46
CA MET A 233 -13.99 18.09 10.03
C MET A 233 -14.99 17.12 10.63
N VAL A 234 -15.55 16.26 9.78
CA VAL A 234 -16.55 15.26 10.19
C VAL A 234 -15.99 13.88 9.90
N LEU A 235 -15.76 13.14 10.98
CA LEU A 235 -15.49 11.72 10.94
C LEU A 235 -16.82 10.97 10.96
N ARG A 236 -17.03 10.12 9.95
CA ARG A 236 -18.14 9.19 9.88
C ARG A 236 -17.58 7.78 9.77
N LEU A 237 -17.70 7.00 10.83
CA LEU A 237 -17.31 5.60 10.85
C LEU A 237 -18.48 4.75 10.38
N LEU A 238 -18.22 3.90 9.40
CA LEU A 238 -19.23 3.13 8.67
C LEU A 238 -19.00 1.63 8.86
N MET A 239 -20.10 0.92 9.14
CA MET A 239 -20.15 -0.52 8.93
C MET A 239 -20.47 -0.79 7.46
N LEU A 240 -19.46 -1.15 6.66
CA LEU A 240 -19.74 -1.70 5.33
C LEU A 240 -20.49 -3.01 5.43
N LYS A 241 -21.43 -3.18 4.48
CA LYS A 241 -22.17 -4.42 4.29
C LYS A 241 -21.22 -5.48 3.76
N LEU A 242 -20.67 -6.27 4.67
CA LEU A 242 -20.23 -7.62 4.37
C LEU A 242 -21.50 -8.44 4.17
N LYS A 243 -22.03 -8.46 2.94
CA LYS A 243 -22.81 -9.64 2.55
C LYS A 243 -21.79 -10.78 2.51
N LEU A 244 -21.71 -11.54 3.59
CA LEU A 244 -21.17 -12.90 3.55
C LEU A 244 -22.13 -13.76 2.73
#